data_AF-A0A916I460-F1
#
_entry.id   AF-A0A916I460-F1
#
_cell.length_a   1.000
_cell.length_b   1.000
_cell.length_c   1.000
_cell.angle_alpha   90.00
_cell.angle_beta   90.00
_cell.angle_gamma   90.00
#
_symmetry.space_group_name_H-M   'P 1'
#
loop_
_entity.id
_entity.type
_entity.pdbx_description
1 polymer ?
#
loop_
_entity_poly.entity_id
_entity_poly.type
_entity_poly.pdbx_seq_one_letter_code
_entity_poly.pdbx_strand_id
1 'polypeptide(L)'
;MAITTLILGVVVVLVLVGVLALVFMKSNEVQLTGKTEDKPEWMKSTPPQETMAATRADDEGVTLYDHDEGERIASPFAEQIEDILRAKLDSDPFNKFEIDFGSARDGSLEIWVNGKMYASVDEIPDEGLKKAFREAVEKWESGK
;
A
#
# COMPACT_ATOMS: atom_id res chain seq x y z
N MET A 1 -37.35 -33.92 33.44
CA MET A 1 -37.10 -32.54 32.97
C MET A 1 -35.61 -32.19 32.99
N ALA A 2 -34.88 -32.39 34.09
CA ALA A 2 -33.44 -32.09 34.16
C ALA A 2 -32.54 -32.95 33.25
N ILE A 3 -32.83 -34.26 33.12
CA ILE A 3 -32.02 -35.17 32.28
C ILE A 3 -32.19 -34.84 30.79
N THR A 4 -33.43 -34.56 30.37
CA THR A 4 -33.76 -34.18 28.99
C THR A 4 -33.11 -32.85 28.57
N THR A 5 -33.03 -31.86 29.47
CA THR A 5 -32.33 -30.59 29.20
C THR A 5 -30.81 -30.78 29.10
N LEU A 6 -30.26 -31.68 29.91
CA LEU A 6 -28.83 -31.98 29.92
C LEU A 6 -28.39 -32.69 28.63
N ILE A 7 -29.19 -33.66 28.17
CA ILE A 7 -28.97 -34.34 26.88
C ILE A 7 -29.06 -33.35 25.72
N LEU A 8 -30.06 -32.48 25.71
CA LEU A 8 -30.22 -31.47 24.65
C LEU A 8 -29.03 -30.50 24.60
N GLY A 9 -28.54 -30.07 25.76
CA GLY A 9 -27.36 -29.20 25.86
C GLY A 9 -26.11 -29.86 25.30
N VAL A 10 -25.88 -31.14 25.61
CA VAL A 10 -24.73 -31.91 25.08
C VAL A 10 -24.82 -32.04 23.55
N VAL A 11 -26.02 -32.29 23.01
CA VAL A 11 -26.21 -32.39 21.55
C VAL A 11 -25.90 -31.07 20.86
N VAL A 12 -26.36 -29.94 21.40
CA VAL A 12 -26.08 -28.61 20.81
C VAL A 12 -24.58 -28.31 20.81
N VAL A 13 -23.88 -28.62 21.90
CA VAL A 13 -22.43 -28.42 21.99
C VAL A 13 -21.70 -29.27 20.95
N LEU A 14 -22.08 -30.54 20.78
CA LEU A 14 -21.48 -31.42 19.79
C LEU A 14 -21.72 -30.94 18.35
N VAL A 15 -22.91 -30.42 18.05
CA VAL A 15 -23.22 -29.84 16.75
C VAL A 15 -22.36 -28.60 16.49
N LEU A 16 -22.23 -27.70 17.46
CA LEU A 16 -21.40 -26.49 17.33
C LEU A 16 -19.93 -26.83 17.11
N VAL A 17 -19.38 -27.81 17.86
CA VAL A 17 -18.01 -28.28 17.69
C VAL A 17 -17.81 -28.91 16.31
N GLY A 18 -18.78 -29.71 15.84
CA GLY A 18 -18.73 -30.31 14.51
C GLY A 18 -18.74 -29.28 13.38
N VAL A 19 -19.58 -28.25 13.50
CA VAL A 19 -19.63 -27.13 12.53
C VAL A 19 -18.32 -26.34 12.55
N LEU A 20 -17.77 -26.04 13.73
CA LEU A 20 -16.49 -25.35 13.85
C LEU A 20 -15.36 -26.16 13.18
N ALA A 21 -15.28 -27.46 13.45
CA ALA A 21 -14.30 -28.35 12.83
C ALA A 21 -14.43 -28.38 11.30
N LEU A 22 -15.66 -28.43 10.77
CA LEU A 22 -15.89 -28.36 9.32
C LEU A 22 -15.45 -27.03 8.72
N VAL A 23 -15.65 -25.91 9.41
CA VAL A 23 -15.16 -24.59 8.98
C VAL A 23 -13.64 -24.58 8.94
N PHE A 24 -12.95 -25.09 9.97
CA PHE A 24 -11.48 -25.18 9.97
C PHE A 24 -10.95 -26.12 8.89
N MET A 25 -11.58 -27.29 8.69
CA MET A 25 -11.19 -28.24 7.64
C MET A 25 -11.43 -27.72 6.23
N LYS A 26 -12.47 -26.90 6.03
CA LYS A 26 -12.81 -26.29 4.74
C LYS A 26 -12.14 -24.94 4.52
N SER A 27 -11.62 -24.32 5.57
CA SER A 27 -10.80 -23.13 5.45
C SER A 27 -9.57 -23.52 4.66
N ASN A 28 -9.46 -23.02 3.43
CA ASN A 28 -8.22 -23.11 2.68
C ASN A 28 -7.14 -22.44 3.54
N GLU A 29 -6.21 -23.22 4.07
CA GLU A 29 -4.98 -22.68 4.66
C GLU A 29 -4.22 -22.00 3.52
N VAL A 30 -4.35 -20.68 3.42
CA VAL A 30 -3.48 -19.88 2.57
C VAL A 30 -2.13 -19.90 3.26
N GLN A 31 -1.16 -20.62 2.67
CA GLN A 31 0.21 -20.64 3.18
C GLN A 31 0.86 -19.25 2.98
N LEU A 32 0.68 -18.36 3.95
CA LEU A 32 1.32 -17.04 3.98
C LEU A 32 2.84 -17.13 4.21
N THR A 33 3.34 -18.30 4.63
CA THR A 33 4.75 -18.57 4.94
C THR A 33 5.36 -19.64 4.03
N GLY A 34 4.61 -20.14 3.05
CA GLY A 34 5.16 -21.02 2.03
C GLY A 34 6.14 -20.22 1.17
N LYS A 35 7.33 -20.78 0.89
CA LYS A 35 8.19 -20.23 -0.16
C LYS A 35 7.46 -20.39 -1.49
N THR A 36 6.69 -19.39 -1.89
CA THR A 36 6.25 -19.26 -3.29
C THR A 36 7.52 -19.15 -4.11
N GLU A 37 7.76 -20.10 -5.03
CA GLU A 37 9.02 -20.15 -5.77
C GLU A 37 9.29 -18.87 -6.56
N ASP A 38 8.28 -18.09 -6.90
CA ASP A 38 8.48 -16.81 -7.57
C ASP A 38 7.64 -15.72 -6.90
N LYS A 39 8.25 -14.97 -5.98
CA LYS A 39 7.82 -13.59 -5.77
C LYS A 39 7.93 -12.92 -7.16
N PRO A 40 6.85 -12.33 -7.71
CA PRO A 40 6.93 -11.73 -9.04
C PRO A 40 8.09 -10.73 -9.08
N GLU A 41 8.85 -10.67 -10.18
CA GLU A 41 10.04 -9.78 -10.27
C GLU A 41 9.72 -8.32 -9.91
N TRP A 42 8.49 -7.88 -10.14
CA TRP A 42 8.04 -6.53 -9.80
C TRP A 42 7.87 -6.27 -8.29
N MET A 43 7.71 -7.32 -7.48
CA MET A 43 7.47 -7.19 -6.05
C MET A 43 8.83 -7.16 -5.34
N LYS A 44 9.46 -5.99 -5.25
CA LYS A 44 10.71 -5.81 -4.49
C LYS A 44 10.49 -6.07 -3.00
N SER A 45 11.46 -6.69 -2.34
CA SER A 45 11.39 -6.92 -0.88
C SER A 45 11.83 -5.71 -0.08
N THR A 46 12.51 -4.77 -0.73
CA THR A 46 13.05 -3.58 -0.09
C THR A 46 12.52 -2.36 -0.85
N PRO A 47 11.79 -1.44 -0.18
CA PRO A 47 11.36 -0.20 -0.80
C PRO A 47 12.58 0.69 -1.13
N PRO A 48 12.41 1.74 -1.96
CA PRO A 48 13.45 2.74 -2.23
C PRO A 48 14.05 3.31 -0.95
N GLN A 49 15.27 3.85 -1.04
CA GLN A 49 15.93 4.45 0.12
C GLN A 49 15.18 5.68 0.62
N GLU A 50 14.52 6.40 -0.27
CA GLU A 50 13.68 7.56 0.01
C GLU A 50 12.48 7.17 0.85
N THR A 51 11.72 6.15 0.44
CA THR A 51 10.63 5.58 1.25
C THR A 51 11.13 5.09 2.60
N MET A 52 12.24 4.34 2.66
CA MET A 52 12.82 3.93 3.95
C MET A 52 13.30 5.11 4.82
N ALA A 53 13.55 6.28 4.23
CA ALA A 53 13.95 7.47 4.96
C ALA A 53 12.73 8.24 5.46
N ALA A 54 11.67 8.34 4.65
CA ALA A 54 10.37 8.91 5.00
C ALA A 54 9.74 8.13 6.15
N THR A 55 9.45 6.83 5.98
CA THR A 55 8.90 5.97 7.04
C THR A 55 9.71 5.93 8.35
N ARG A 56 11.03 6.21 8.30
CA ARG A 56 11.86 6.35 9.51
C ARG A 56 11.77 7.72 10.16
N ALA A 57 11.57 8.78 9.38
CA ALA A 57 11.29 10.12 9.89
C ALA A 57 9.98 10.11 10.69
N ASP A 58 9.02 9.29 10.27
CA ASP A 58 7.68 9.19 10.87
C ASP A 58 7.54 8.07 11.92
N ASP A 59 8.65 7.41 12.29
CA ASP A 59 8.72 6.32 13.30
C ASP A 59 7.85 5.09 12.98
N GLU A 60 7.53 4.87 11.70
CA GLU A 60 6.68 3.76 11.21
C GLU A 60 7.46 2.45 10.97
N GLY A 61 8.80 2.51 10.99
CA GLY A 61 9.67 1.38 10.68
C GLY A 61 9.96 1.27 9.18
N VAL A 62 10.15 0.05 8.66
CA VAL A 62 10.34 -0.17 7.21
C VAL A 62 9.08 -0.84 6.67
N THR A 63 8.20 -0.02 6.08
CA THR A 63 6.93 -0.44 5.48
C THR A 63 6.95 -0.16 3.97
N LEU A 64 6.09 -0.87 3.24
CA LEU A 64 5.85 -0.64 1.81
C LEU A 64 4.79 0.44 1.58
N TYR A 65 4.00 0.71 2.62
CA TYR A 65 2.93 1.69 2.68
C TYR A 65 3.44 2.83 3.55
N ASP A 66 3.65 3.98 2.95
CA ASP A 66 3.88 5.25 3.65
C ASP A 66 2.59 6.03 3.42
N HIS A 67 1.79 6.24 4.46
CA HIS A 67 0.54 6.99 4.35
C HIS A 67 0.39 7.87 5.58
N ASP A 68 0.60 9.17 5.38
CA ASP A 68 0.52 10.14 6.45
C ASP A 68 -0.92 10.68 6.66
N GLU A 69 -1.18 11.16 7.88
CA GLU A 69 -2.44 11.81 8.19
C GLU A 69 -2.61 13.09 7.34
N GLY A 70 -3.62 13.07 6.45
CA GLY A 70 -3.92 14.19 5.55
C GLY A 70 -3.60 13.89 4.08
N GLU A 71 -2.85 12.83 3.81
CA GLU A 71 -2.54 12.40 2.46
C GLU A 71 -3.67 11.65 1.79
N ARG A 72 -3.61 11.61 0.46
CA ARG A 72 -4.52 10.79 -0.33
C ARG A 72 -4.09 9.34 -0.25
N ILE A 73 -5.09 8.47 -0.36
CA ILE A 73 -4.82 7.04 -0.46
C ILE A 73 -4.25 6.78 -1.85
N ALA A 74 -2.99 6.39 -1.94
CA ALA A 74 -2.38 5.93 -3.17
C ALA A 74 -2.02 4.44 -3.11
N SER A 75 -1.77 3.87 -4.29
CA SER A 75 -1.17 2.55 -4.37
C SER A 75 0.27 2.58 -3.83
N PRO A 76 0.80 1.50 -3.24
CA PRO A 76 2.15 1.49 -2.66
C PRO A 76 3.27 1.93 -3.62
N PHE A 77 3.09 1.72 -4.92
CA PHE A 77 4.06 2.15 -5.93
C PHE A 77 3.97 3.64 -6.23
N ALA A 78 2.76 4.22 -6.13
CA ALA A 78 2.57 5.65 -6.25
C ALA A 78 3.23 6.36 -5.07
N GLU A 79 2.99 5.89 -3.83
CA GLU A 79 3.64 6.42 -2.61
C GLU A 79 5.18 6.39 -2.77
N GLN A 80 5.75 5.26 -3.18
CA GLN A 80 7.20 5.17 -3.38
C GLN A 80 7.77 6.13 -4.43
N ILE A 81 7.03 6.38 -5.51
CA ILE A 81 7.44 7.34 -6.54
C ILE A 81 7.31 8.76 -6.00
N GLU A 82 6.28 9.02 -5.20
CA GLU A 82 6.09 10.27 -4.50
C GLU A 82 7.23 10.55 -3.51
N ASP A 83 7.66 9.58 -2.70
CA ASP A 83 8.80 9.75 -1.79
C ASP A 83 10.07 10.12 -2.54
N ILE A 84 10.34 9.42 -3.65
CA ILE A 84 11.48 9.71 -4.52
C ILE A 84 11.38 11.12 -5.09
N LEU A 85 10.18 11.55 -5.46
CA LEU A 85 9.93 12.88 -5.98
C LEU A 85 10.12 13.92 -4.88
N ARG A 86 9.46 13.80 -3.72
CA ARG A 86 9.58 14.71 -2.56
C ARG A 86 11.02 14.88 -2.11
N ALA A 87 11.79 13.79 -2.03
CA ALA A 87 13.23 13.84 -1.72
C ALA A 87 14.05 14.68 -2.72
N LYS A 88 13.60 14.83 -3.98
CA LYS A 88 14.18 15.77 -4.96
C LYS A 88 13.63 17.20 -4.79
N LEU A 89 12.36 17.35 -4.41
CA LEU A 89 11.64 18.62 -4.37
C LEU A 89 11.93 19.47 -3.13
N ASP A 90 12.52 18.90 -2.07
CA ASP A 90 12.96 19.64 -0.86
C ASP A 90 14.01 20.73 -1.11
N SER A 91 14.47 20.88 -2.36
CA SER A 91 15.47 21.86 -2.77
C SER A 91 14.94 22.82 -3.84
N ASP A 92 15.50 24.04 -3.90
CA ASP A 92 15.21 24.99 -4.97
C ASP A 92 15.49 24.37 -6.35
N PRO A 93 14.64 24.60 -7.37
CA PRO A 93 13.54 25.57 -7.41
C PRO A 93 12.13 24.97 -7.10
N PHE A 94 12.08 23.79 -6.48
CA PHE A 94 10.86 22.97 -6.40
C PHE A 94 10.11 23.05 -5.07
N ASN A 95 10.74 23.58 -4.02
CA ASN A 95 10.15 23.85 -2.70
C ASN A 95 8.83 24.67 -2.69
N LYS A 96 8.46 25.27 -3.83
CA LYS A 96 7.21 26.00 -4.06
C LYS A 96 6.01 25.09 -4.38
N PHE A 97 6.23 23.79 -4.58
CA PHE A 97 5.19 22.83 -4.94
C PHE A 97 4.87 21.91 -3.78
N GLU A 98 3.60 21.84 -3.42
CA GLU A 98 3.01 20.79 -2.61
C GLU A 98 2.51 19.70 -3.56
N ILE A 99 3.03 18.47 -3.39
CA ILE A 99 2.73 17.31 -4.23
C ILE A 99 2.13 16.22 -3.36
N ASP A 100 1.06 15.59 -3.87
CA ASP A 100 0.36 14.45 -3.25
C ASP A 100 -0.18 13.53 -4.34
N PHE A 101 -0.05 12.22 -4.22
CA PHE A 101 -0.57 11.24 -5.16
C PHE A 101 -1.83 10.56 -4.61
N GLY A 102 -2.78 10.29 -5.49
CA GLY A 102 -4.00 9.56 -5.17
C GLY A 102 -4.21 8.39 -6.10
N SER A 103 -4.99 7.42 -5.65
CA SER A 103 -5.55 6.38 -6.51
C SER A 103 -7.06 6.55 -6.62
N ALA A 104 -7.52 6.83 -7.84
CA ALA A 104 -8.93 6.92 -8.15
C ALA A 104 -9.62 5.55 -7.99
N ARG A 105 -10.96 5.57 -7.96
CA ARG A 105 -11.78 4.35 -7.77
C ARG A 105 -11.63 3.32 -8.89
N ASP A 106 -11.21 3.75 -10.07
CA ASP A 106 -10.93 2.88 -11.22
C ASP A 106 -9.48 2.38 -11.25
N GLY A 107 -8.68 2.75 -10.24
CA GLY A 107 -7.27 2.41 -10.13
C GLY A 107 -6.33 3.32 -10.93
N SER A 108 -6.84 4.39 -11.54
CA SER A 108 -5.98 5.40 -12.18
C SER A 108 -5.24 6.25 -11.15
N LEU A 109 -4.07 6.78 -11.56
CA LEU A 109 -3.27 7.69 -10.75
C LEU A 109 -3.87 9.10 -10.81
N GLU A 110 -3.99 9.74 -9.66
CA GLU A 110 -4.27 11.17 -9.53
C GLU A 110 -3.01 11.89 -9.06
N ILE A 111 -2.59 12.94 -9.76
CA ILE A 111 -1.42 13.74 -9.37
C ILE A 111 -1.92 15.09 -8.87
N TRP A 112 -1.73 15.39 -7.60
CA TRP A 112 -2.15 16.65 -7.00
C TRP A 112 -0.95 17.58 -6.87
N VAL A 113 -1.07 18.79 -7.40
CA VAL A 113 -0.05 19.85 -7.32
C VAL A 113 -0.69 21.12 -6.81
N ASN A 114 -0.27 21.61 -5.64
CA ASN A 114 -0.84 22.78 -4.96
C ASN A 114 -2.38 22.69 -4.87
N GLY A 115 -2.89 21.52 -4.50
CA GLY A 115 -4.33 21.25 -4.37
C GLY A 115 -5.09 21.07 -5.68
N LYS A 116 -4.44 21.14 -6.85
CA LYS A 116 -5.07 20.87 -8.16
C LYS A 116 -4.72 19.47 -8.65
N MET A 117 -5.74 18.70 -9.01
CA MET A 117 -5.59 17.37 -9.60
C MET A 117 -5.28 17.42 -11.10
N TYR A 118 -4.38 16.55 -11.53
CA TYR A 118 -3.98 16.26 -12.90
C TYR A 118 -4.07 14.75 -13.13
N ALA A 119 -4.63 14.33 -14.26
CA ALA A 119 -4.79 12.91 -14.58
C ALA A 119 -3.51 12.31 -15.18
N SER A 120 -2.59 13.16 -15.62
CA SER A 120 -1.29 12.72 -16.15
C SER A 120 -0.22 13.77 -15.94
N VAL A 121 1.04 13.32 -15.93
CA VAL A 121 2.23 14.19 -15.82
C VAL A 121 2.24 15.24 -16.94
N ASP A 122 1.76 14.89 -18.13
CA ASP A 122 1.77 15.78 -19.29
C ASP A 122 0.85 17.00 -19.14
N GLU A 123 -0.16 16.92 -18.27
CA GLU A 123 -1.09 18.02 -17.99
C GLU A 123 -0.53 19.06 -17.01
N ILE A 124 0.55 18.74 -16.31
CA ILE A 124 1.20 19.65 -15.35
C ILE A 124 1.74 20.88 -16.12
N PRO A 125 1.63 22.12 -15.65
CA PRO A 125 2.13 23.28 -16.40
C PRO A 125 3.65 23.46 -16.33
N ASP A 126 4.29 23.06 -15.23
CA ASP A 126 5.71 23.28 -14.99
C ASP A 126 6.54 22.14 -15.59
N GLU A 127 7.33 22.47 -16.63
CA GLU A 127 8.17 21.50 -17.34
C GLU A 127 9.30 20.93 -16.48
N GLY A 128 9.80 21.71 -15.50
CA GLY A 128 10.80 21.24 -14.55
C GLY A 128 10.22 20.14 -13.67
N LEU A 129 8.99 20.34 -13.17
CA LEU A 129 8.27 19.37 -12.37
C LEU A 129 7.92 18.11 -13.17
N LYS A 130 7.49 18.25 -14.44
CA LYS A 130 7.30 17.08 -15.32
C LYS A 130 8.56 16.24 -15.44
N LYS A 131 9.70 16.91 -15.65
CA LYS A 131 10.98 16.23 -15.77
C LYS A 131 11.35 15.52 -14.47
N ALA A 132 11.20 16.20 -13.32
CA ALA A 132 11.46 15.61 -12.01
C ALA A 132 10.61 14.36 -11.77
N PHE A 133 9.33 14.40 -12.14
CA PHE A 133 8.43 13.25 -12.05
C PHE A 133 8.93 12.08 -12.91
N ARG A 134 9.27 12.33 -14.18
CA ARG A 134 9.78 11.30 -15.09
C ARG A 134 11.07 10.67 -14.57
N GLU A 135 11.96 11.48 -13.99
CA GLU A 135 13.18 10.99 -13.34
C GLU A 135 12.89 10.17 -12.07
N ALA A 136 11.85 10.51 -11.30
CA ALA A 136 11.43 9.74 -10.13
C ALA A 136 10.91 8.36 -10.53
N VAL A 137 10.07 8.30 -11.57
CA VAL A 137 9.60 7.03 -12.16
C VAL A 137 10.78 6.22 -12.67
N GLU A 138 11.67 6.82 -13.46
CA GLU A 138 12.86 6.13 -13.99
C GLU A 138 13.74 5.59 -12.86
N LYS A 139 13.91 6.35 -11.78
CA LYS A 139 14.66 5.88 -10.60
C LYS A 139 13.98 4.68 -9.95
N TRP A 140 12.67 4.75 -9.70
CA TRP A 140 11.90 3.63 -9.15
C TRP A 140 12.00 2.38 -10.03
N GLU A 141 11.92 2.55 -11.35
CA GLU A 141 12.07 1.48 -12.33
C GLU A 141 13.49 0.94 -12.43
N SER A 142 14.52 1.80 -12.37
CA SER A 142 15.92 1.36 -12.48
C SER A 142 16.42 0.63 -11.24
N GLY A 143 15.77 0.84 -10.09
CA GLY A 143 16.01 0.02 -8.91
C GLY A 143 15.40 -1.38 -9.00
N LYS A 144 14.81 -1.77 -10.15
CA LYS A 144 14.34 -3.14 -10.48
C LYS A 144 15.49 -4.13 -10.34
#